data_AF-A0A3S1AWD4-F1
#
_entry.id   AF-A0A3S1AWD4-F1
#
_cell.length_a   1.000
_cell.length_b   1.000
_cell.length_c   1.000
_cell.angle_alpha   90.00
_cell.angle_beta   90.00
_cell.angle_gamma   90.00
#
_symmetry.space_group_name_H-M   'P 1'
#
loop_
_entity.id
_entity.type
_entity.pdbx_description
1 polymer ?
#
loop_
_entity_poly.entity_id
_entity_poly.type
_entity_poly.pdbx_seq_one_letter_code
_entity_poly.pdbx_strand_id
1 'polypeptide(L)'
;METKLNVGLVRGHAYSFTGVKNVPLKGTGLFSMFNRETIQMVRLRNPWGGTEWTGPWSDGAPEWTKVSEREKKELGLTFDENGEFWMAFDDFCRYFTHIDICHMMNTAFFTLKRSWKETTEFGEWRRGGRAGGCGNHQTFLENPQYLLEVYEDQEMRISLEQEDRRSSNFRTRGENYCIGFSITKTDLNRKYRMHDRMERVHSGSFVQARSILARMDMKKGKYLLVPSTFDPNQEGEYLLRIYSEGGMALRKLTKDVPSPPRMMKKPKIAATSVTVHAAEGFTFSEGETGIEAYCIIKCEKDQVKTSITEKHAKPEWKERVTFYRQNQTEDVVVEVWDDNLLKDSLVGSVTFPMEKSHEYTGGNIIRRYPLMKSNAEGVEELRGFLWASIKHTTNLMDV
;
A
#
# COMPACT_ATOMS: atom_id res chain seq x y z
N MET A 1 -18.90 -6.84 30.14
CA MET A 1 -20.08 -6.55 30.98
C MET A 1 -20.10 -5.04 31.18
N GLU A 2 -21.25 -4.42 30.94
CA GLU A 2 -21.37 -2.96 30.99
C GLU A 2 -21.35 -2.47 32.45
N THR A 3 -20.77 -1.30 32.70
CA THR A 3 -20.64 -0.76 34.08
C THR A 3 -20.77 0.75 34.07
N LYS A 4 -21.74 1.28 34.83
CA LYS A 4 -21.91 2.73 35.01
C LYS A 4 -20.77 3.27 35.88
N LEU A 5 -20.15 4.35 35.42
CA LEU A 5 -19.10 5.09 36.11
C LEU A 5 -19.69 6.24 36.92
N ASN A 6 -18.93 6.74 37.89
CA ASN A 6 -19.33 7.87 38.73
C ASN A 6 -19.49 9.20 37.95
N VAL A 7 -18.98 9.25 36.72
CA VAL A 7 -19.08 10.40 35.80
C VAL A 7 -20.25 10.28 34.81
N GLY A 8 -21.17 9.33 35.05
CA GLY A 8 -22.37 9.12 34.25
C GLY A 8 -22.18 8.33 32.94
N LEU A 9 -20.93 8.09 32.52
CA LEU A 9 -20.60 7.21 31.40
C LEU A 9 -20.78 5.72 31.73
N VAL A 10 -21.02 4.90 30.71
CA VAL A 10 -21.15 3.45 30.82
C VAL A 10 -19.98 2.79 30.09
N ARG A 11 -19.11 2.10 30.84
CA ARG A 11 -18.00 1.34 30.28
C ARG A 11 -18.52 0.10 29.55
N GLY A 12 -17.95 -0.20 28.39
CA GLY A 12 -18.33 -1.38 27.59
C GLY A 12 -19.58 -1.18 26.74
N HIS A 13 -20.05 0.07 26.61
CA HIS A 13 -21.24 0.46 25.85
C HIS A 13 -20.86 1.40 24.69
N ALA A 14 -21.63 1.35 23.61
CA ALA A 14 -21.38 2.16 22.42
C ALA A 14 -22.11 3.52 22.51
N TYR A 15 -21.39 4.58 22.16
CA TYR A 15 -21.91 5.95 22.06
C TYR A 15 -21.81 6.43 20.61
N SER A 16 -22.74 7.29 20.18
CA SER A 16 -22.73 7.88 18.84
C SER A 16 -22.11 9.27 18.87
N PHE A 17 -21.22 9.57 17.93
CA PHE A 17 -20.78 10.95 17.66
C PHE A 17 -21.86 11.72 16.93
N THR A 18 -22.26 12.88 17.48
CA THR A 18 -23.28 13.75 16.86
C THR A 18 -22.79 15.17 16.62
N GLY A 19 -21.55 15.49 17.03
CA GLY A 19 -20.95 16.80 16.78
C GLY A 19 -19.48 16.88 17.20
N VAL A 20 -18.72 17.71 16.50
CA VAL A 20 -17.36 18.11 16.86
C VAL A 20 -17.23 19.60 16.56
N LYS A 21 -16.77 20.41 17.53
CA LYS A 21 -16.67 21.86 17.34
C LYS A 21 -15.52 22.45 18.15
N ASN A 22 -14.82 23.43 17.57
CA ASN A 22 -13.95 24.32 18.32
C ASN A 22 -14.80 25.49 18.83
N VAL A 23 -14.93 25.62 20.15
CA VAL A 23 -15.79 26.61 20.79
C VAL A 23 -14.91 27.73 21.35
N PRO A 24 -15.09 28.98 20.90
CA PRO A 24 -14.37 30.10 21.49
C PRO A 24 -14.85 30.37 22.92
N LEU A 25 -13.91 30.71 23.78
CA LEU A 25 -14.16 31.11 25.16
C LEU A 25 -14.11 32.65 25.27
N LYS A 26 -14.93 33.21 26.15
CA LYS A 26 -14.86 34.60 26.57
C LYS A 26 -13.54 34.82 27.29
N GLY A 27 -12.58 35.49 26.64
CA GLY A 27 -11.35 35.86 27.34
C GLY A 27 -11.63 36.92 28.41
N THR A 28 -10.97 36.79 29.56
CA THR A 28 -11.06 37.74 30.67
C THR A 28 -9.98 38.81 30.53
N GLY A 29 -10.31 39.98 29.96
CA GLY A 29 -9.43 41.16 29.94
C GLY A 29 -9.22 41.81 28.56
N LEU A 30 -8.56 42.98 28.53
CA LEU A 30 -8.34 43.79 27.32
C LEU A 30 -7.57 43.08 26.19
N PHE A 31 -6.75 42.07 26.51
CA PHE A 31 -5.98 41.28 25.55
C PHE A 31 -6.80 40.14 24.88
N SER A 32 -8.01 39.84 25.38
CA SER A 32 -8.98 38.86 24.83
C SER A 32 -9.40 39.15 23.39
N MET A 33 -9.32 40.41 22.96
CA MET A 33 -9.64 40.81 21.58
C MET A 33 -8.63 40.29 20.55
N PHE A 34 -7.40 39.95 20.96
CA PHE A 34 -6.31 39.58 20.05
C PHE A 34 -5.96 38.09 20.08
N ASN A 35 -6.37 37.35 21.12
CA ASN A 35 -6.13 35.91 21.22
C ASN A 35 -7.32 35.23 21.93
N ARG A 36 -8.31 34.78 21.15
CA ARG A 36 -9.47 34.05 21.69
C ARG A 36 -9.05 32.60 21.95
N GLU A 37 -9.01 32.23 23.22
CA GLU A 37 -8.87 30.83 23.61
C GLU A 37 -10.05 30.03 23.06
N THR A 38 -9.77 28.85 22.49
CA THR A 38 -10.80 27.94 21.98
C THR A 38 -10.65 26.59 22.65
N ILE A 39 -11.77 25.94 22.94
CA ILE A 39 -11.80 24.56 23.45
C ILE A 39 -12.34 23.62 22.38
N GLN A 40 -11.67 22.49 22.19
CA GLN A 40 -12.13 21.43 21.30
C GLN A 40 -13.17 20.59 22.04
N MET A 41 -14.38 20.50 21.49
CA MET A 41 -15.49 19.80 22.11
C MET A 41 -16.05 18.74 21.18
N VAL A 42 -16.51 17.64 21.78
CA VAL A 42 -17.24 16.58 21.10
C VAL A 42 -18.62 16.44 21.73
N ARG A 43 -19.60 16.11 20.89
CA ARG A 43 -20.96 15.78 21.30
C ARG A 43 -21.21 14.32 21.07
N LEU A 44 -21.61 13.63 22.12
CA LEU A 44 -21.86 12.20 22.14
C LEU A 44 -23.29 11.95 22.56
N ARG A 45 -23.86 10.84 22.07
CA ARG A 45 -25.20 10.38 22.46
C ARG A 45 -25.14 8.96 22.98
N ASN A 46 -25.69 8.76 24.17
CA ASN A 46 -26.03 7.46 24.71
C ASN A 46 -27.32 6.95 24.04
N PRO A 47 -27.29 5.86 23.26
CA PRO A 47 -28.49 5.37 22.58
C PRO A 47 -29.58 4.86 23.52
N TRP A 48 -29.25 4.50 24.77
CA TRP A 48 -30.26 4.11 25.77
C TRP A 48 -30.99 5.30 26.38
N GLY A 49 -30.45 6.52 26.26
CA GLY A 49 -30.91 7.67 27.04
C GLY A 49 -30.63 7.52 28.55
N GLY A 50 -31.15 8.45 29.35
CA GLY A 50 -31.24 8.34 30.81
C GLY A 50 -29.95 8.46 31.63
N THR A 51 -28.77 8.38 31.02
CA THR A 51 -27.49 8.69 31.68
C THR A 51 -26.57 9.49 30.77
N GLU A 52 -26.12 10.63 31.28
CA GLU A 52 -25.28 11.60 30.58
C GLU A 52 -24.00 11.88 31.37
N TRP A 53 -23.03 12.49 30.69
CA TRP A 53 -21.79 12.95 31.30
C TRP A 53 -22.08 13.96 32.42
N THR A 54 -21.46 13.77 33.58
CA THR A 54 -21.65 14.66 34.76
C THR A 54 -20.37 15.40 35.15
N GLY A 55 -19.34 15.38 34.30
CA GLY A 55 -18.09 16.10 34.53
C GLY A 55 -18.08 17.50 33.90
N PRO A 56 -16.92 18.13 33.73
CA PRO A 56 -16.81 19.45 33.11
C PRO A 56 -17.53 19.53 31.77
N TRP A 57 -18.27 20.62 31.54
CA TRP A 57 -19.11 20.83 30.34
C TRP A 57 -20.34 19.93 30.21
N SER A 58 -20.72 19.20 31.27
CA SER A 58 -22.03 18.54 31.34
C SER A 58 -23.18 19.56 31.23
N ASP A 59 -24.38 19.03 31.14
CA ASP A 59 -25.60 19.81 31.20
C ASP A 59 -25.68 20.59 32.53
N GLY A 60 -25.93 21.89 32.44
CA GLY A 60 -25.94 22.81 33.58
C GLY A 60 -24.55 23.15 34.19
N ALA A 61 -23.45 22.67 33.62
CA ALA A 61 -22.12 22.90 34.18
C ALA A 61 -21.70 24.40 34.13
N PRO A 62 -21.02 24.93 35.16
CA PRO A 62 -20.67 26.35 35.25
C PRO A 62 -19.69 26.81 34.16
N GLU A 63 -18.94 25.90 33.55
CA GLU A 63 -18.02 26.18 32.44
C GLU A 63 -18.73 26.84 31.25
N TRP A 64 -20.01 26.54 31.04
CA TRP A 64 -20.82 27.17 29.99
C TRP A 64 -20.93 28.69 30.15
N THR A 65 -20.70 29.26 31.33
CA THR A 65 -20.64 30.73 31.53
C THR A 65 -19.52 31.39 30.71
N LYS A 66 -18.45 30.64 30.43
CA LYS A 66 -17.31 31.06 29.61
C LYS A 66 -17.61 31.11 28.12
N VAL A 67 -18.76 30.60 27.67
CA VAL A 67 -19.16 30.62 26.25
C VAL A 67 -20.22 31.70 26.04
N SER A 68 -20.20 32.40 24.89
CA SER A 68 -21.22 33.42 24.60
C SER A 68 -22.59 32.79 24.31
N GLU A 69 -23.68 33.50 24.61
CA GLU A 69 -25.04 33.01 24.30
C GLU A 69 -25.24 32.74 22.81
N ARG A 70 -24.55 33.51 21.95
CA ARG A 70 -24.50 33.26 20.51
C ARG A 70 -23.90 31.89 20.19
N GLU A 71 -22.73 31.59 20.73
CA GLU A 71 -22.03 30.31 20.49
C GLU A 71 -22.83 29.14 21.07
N LYS A 72 -23.45 29.31 22.24
CA LYS A 72 -24.36 28.31 22.83
C LYS A 72 -25.54 27.98 21.90
N LYS A 73 -26.17 29.01 21.32
CA LYS A 73 -27.24 28.83 20.34
C LYS A 73 -26.75 28.15 19.06
N GLU A 74 -25.57 28.51 18.56
CA GLU A 74 -24.95 27.88 17.39
C GLU A 74 -24.47 26.45 17.65
N LEU A 75 -24.20 26.08 18.91
CA LEU A 75 -23.93 24.70 19.33
C LEU A 75 -25.20 23.84 19.34
N GLY A 76 -26.38 24.47 19.33
CA GLY A 76 -27.65 23.78 19.51
C GLY A 76 -27.74 23.12 20.87
N LEU A 77 -27.22 23.77 21.92
CA LEU A 77 -27.31 23.26 23.30
C LEU A 77 -28.78 23.11 23.69
N THR A 78 -29.25 21.88 23.73
CA THR A 78 -30.52 21.49 24.30
C THR A 78 -30.21 20.71 25.57
N PHE A 79 -30.61 21.24 26.72
CA PHE A 79 -30.53 20.55 28.00
C PHE A 79 -31.75 19.63 28.13
N ASP A 80 -31.76 18.56 27.34
CA ASP A 80 -32.83 17.58 27.27
C ASP A 80 -32.27 16.24 27.77
N GLU A 81 -33.03 15.48 28.57
CA GLU A 81 -32.64 14.14 29.06
C GLU A 81 -32.71 13.04 27.97
N ASN A 82 -32.20 13.34 26.78
CA ASN A 82 -32.24 12.47 25.61
C ASN A 82 -30.96 11.62 25.46
N GLY A 83 -30.02 11.74 26.42
CA GLY A 83 -28.74 11.03 26.44
C GLY A 83 -27.64 11.71 25.63
N GLU A 84 -27.87 12.89 25.05
CA GLU A 84 -26.88 13.68 24.33
C GLU A 84 -26.16 14.65 25.27
N PHE A 85 -24.83 14.70 25.21
CA PHE A 85 -24.04 15.60 26.04
C PHE A 85 -22.80 16.08 25.30
N TRP A 86 -22.30 17.24 25.72
CA TRP A 86 -21.00 17.75 25.29
C TRP A 86 -19.93 17.42 26.32
N MET A 87 -18.70 17.21 25.84
CA MET A 87 -17.52 17.11 26.69
C MET A 87 -16.30 17.69 25.97
N ALA A 88 -15.28 18.07 26.75
CA ALA A 88 -13.99 18.43 26.17
C ALA A 88 -13.36 17.23 25.45
N PHE A 89 -12.68 17.48 24.33
CA PHE A 89 -12.00 16.42 23.59
C PHE A 89 -10.94 15.70 24.44
N ASP A 90 -10.27 16.42 25.35
CA ASP A 90 -9.31 15.83 26.28
C ASP A 90 -9.97 14.82 27.23
N ASP A 91 -11.17 15.12 27.72
CA ASP A 91 -11.92 14.16 28.55
C ASP A 91 -12.40 12.99 27.71
N PHE A 92 -12.84 13.22 26.47
CA PHE A 92 -13.13 12.12 25.54
C PHE A 92 -11.93 11.17 25.40
N CYS A 93 -10.72 11.70 25.17
CA CYS A 93 -9.49 10.90 25.08
C CYS A 93 -9.12 10.18 26.39
N ARG A 94 -9.53 10.70 27.55
CA ARG A 94 -9.31 10.05 28.86
C ARG A 94 -10.26 8.88 29.10
N TYR A 95 -11.53 9.01 28.69
CA TYR A 95 -12.58 8.06 29.06
C TYR A 95 -12.94 7.05 27.95
N PHE A 96 -12.71 7.39 26.69
CA PHE A 96 -12.99 6.51 25.55
C PHE A 96 -11.71 5.89 25.00
N THR A 97 -11.83 4.65 24.54
CA THR A 97 -10.68 3.84 24.10
C THR A 97 -10.69 3.50 22.61
N HIS A 98 -11.86 3.58 21.97
CA HIS A 98 -12.07 3.16 20.58
C HIS A 98 -13.03 4.13 19.88
N ILE A 99 -12.82 4.32 18.57
CA ILE A 99 -13.72 5.04 17.67
C ILE A 99 -13.92 4.20 16.43
N ASP A 100 -15.18 3.94 16.08
CA ASP A 100 -15.55 3.30 14.83
C ASP A 100 -16.07 4.35 13.85
N ILE A 101 -15.43 4.47 12.69
CA ILE A 101 -15.81 5.41 11.62
C ILE A 101 -16.22 4.61 10.38
N CYS A 102 -17.48 4.71 9.99
CA CYS A 102 -17.96 4.15 8.73
C CYS A 102 -17.74 5.15 7.59
N HIS A 103 -16.84 4.83 6.67
CA HIS A 103 -16.60 5.64 5.49
C HIS A 103 -17.59 5.29 4.37
N MET A 104 -18.52 6.21 4.08
CA MET A 104 -19.34 6.12 2.88
C MET A 104 -18.52 6.57 1.66
N MET A 105 -18.17 5.62 0.79
CA MET A 105 -17.47 5.92 -0.46
C MET A 105 -18.49 6.35 -1.52
N ASN A 106 -18.32 7.56 -2.05
CA ASN A 106 -19.14 8.03 -3.16
C ASN A 106 -18.67 7.36 -4.46
N THR A 107 -19.40 6.37 -4.95
CA THR A 107 -19.11 5.63 -6.19
C THR A 107 -20.03 6.04 -7.35
N ALA A 108 -20.77 7.14 -7.20
CA ALA A 108 -21.68 7.60 -8.25
C ALA A 108 -20.91 8.05 -9.50
N PHE A 109 -21.36 7.58 -10.68
CA PHE A 109 -20.76 7.94 -11.97
C PHE A 109 -20.95 9.43 -12.33
N PHE A 110 -22.04 10.05 -11.88
CA PHE A 110 -22.37 11.44 -12.16
C PHE A 110 -22.49 12.23 -10.85
N THR A 111 -21.46 12.99 -10.52
CA THR A 111 -21.45 13.84 -9.33
C THR A 111 -20.50 15.03 -9.52
N LEU A 112 -20.86 16.17 -8.93
CA LEU A 112 -20.00 17.36 -8.86
C LEU A 112 -18.92 17.22 -7.77
N LYS A 113 -18.95 16.15 -6.97
CA LYS A 113 -18.00 15.84 -5.91
C LYS A 113 -17.06 14.71 -6.33
N ARG A 114 -15.92 14.59 -5.66
CA ARG A 114 -14.96 13.47 -5.80
C ARG A 114 -15.71 12.12 -5.79
N SER A 115 -15.48 11.29 -6.81
CA SER A 115 -16.04 9.94 -6.92
C SER A 115 -14.93 8.90 -6.96
N TRP A 116 -15.23 7.73 -6.42
CA TRP A 116 -14.32 6.59 -6.34
C TRP A 116 -14.76 5.52 -7.32
N LYS A 117 -13.79 4.95 -8.06
CA LYS A 117 -13.98 3.72 -8.81
C LYS A 117 -13.76 2.55 -7.87
N GLU A 118 -14.74 1.67 -7.76
CA GLU A 118 -14.69 0.48 -6.92
C GLU A 118 -14.31 -0.75 -7.75
N THR A 119 -13.25 -1.44 -7.33
CA THR A 119 -12.85 -2.76 -7.82
C THR A 119 -13.04 -3.78 -6.70
N THR A 120 -13.72 -4.88 -6.98
CA THR A 120 -14.08 -5.89 -5.97
C THR A 120 -13.58 -7.28 -6.38
N GLU A 121 -12.99 -8.00 -5.43
CA GLU A 121 -12.49 -9.36 -5.61
C GLU A 121 -12.88 -10.25 -4.43
N PHE A 122 -13.47 -11.41 -4.73
CA PHE A 122 -13.75 -12.45 -3.75
C PHE A 122 -12.59 -13.46 -3.71
N GLY A 123 -12.22 -13.93 -2.52
CA GLY A 123 -11.16 -14.90 -2.35
C GLY A 123 -11.31 -15.76 -1.11
N GLU A 124 -10.38 -16.70 -0.96
CA GLU A 124 -10.34 -17.65 0.16
C GLU A 124 -8.90 -17.84 0.64
N TRP A 125 -8.74 -18.00 1.96
CA TRP A 125 -7.59 -18.67 2.56
C TRP A 125 -7.97 -20.13 2.78
N ARG A 126 -7.25 -21.04 2.14
CA ARG A 126 -7.50 -22.49 2.22
C ARG A 126 -6.33 -23.19 2.89
N ARG A 127 -6.61 -24.17 3.75
CA ARG A 127 -5.57 -24.99 4.39
C ARG A 127 -4.99 -25.99 3.40
N GLY A 128 -3.69 -26.23 3.51
CA GLY A 128 -2.96 -27.02 2.51
C GLY A 128 -2.67 -26.25 1.22
N GLY A 129 -3.03 -24.95 1.15
CA GLY A 129 -2.59 -24.04 0.10
C GLY A 129 -3.37 -22.72 0.12
N ARG A 130 -2.66 -21.59 0.16
CA ARG A 130 -3.20 -20.22 0.21
C ARG A 130 -3.60 -19.67 1.59
N ALA A 131 -3.15 -20.27 2.69
CA ALA A 131 -3.29 -19.73 4.05
C ALA A 131 -1.92 -19.52 4.71
N GLY A 132 -1.15 -18.57 4.18
CA GLY A 132 0.28 -18.41 4.47
C GLY A 132 0.63 -17.57 5.70
N GLY A 133 -0.35 -16.91 6.32
CA GLY A 133 -0.11 -15.99 7.43
C GLY A 133 0.53 -14.67 6.99
N CYS A 134 0.84 -13.77 7.94
CA CYS A 134 1.39 -12.45 7.63
C CYS A 134 2.86 -12.49 7.20
N GLY A 135 3.42 -11.32 6.83
CA GLY A 135 4.81 -11.15 6.38
C GLY A 135 5.89 -11.62 7.35
N ASN A 136 5.57 -11.97 8.59
CA ASN A 136 6.51 -12.56 9.55
C ASN A 136 6.72 -14.07 9.31
N HIS A 137 5.89 -14.71 8.50
CA HIS A 137 5.95 -16.15 8.22
C HIS A 137 6.62 -16.46 6.87
N GLN A 138 7.41 -17.53 6.81
CA GLN A 138 8.05 -17.97 5.56
C GLN A 138 7.01 -18.31 4.47
N THR A 139 5.86 -18.84 4.88
CA THR A 139 4.71 -19.19 4.04
C THR A 139 3.92 -17.99 3.53
N PHE A 140 4.29 -16.75 3.87
CA PHE A 140 3.53 -15.53 3.52
C PHE A 140 3.18 -15.45 2.03
N LEU A 141 4.12 -15.79 1.13
CA LEU A 141 3.89 -15.72 -0.31
C LEU A 141 3.00 -16.84 -0.83
N GLU A 142 2.61 -17.82 -0.01
CA GLU A 142 1.61 -18.82 -0.39
C GLU A 142 0.21 -18.24 -0.45
N ASN A 143 -0.09 -17.16 0.28
CA ASN A 143 -1.37 -16.47 0.26
C ASN A 143 -1.82 -16.11 -1.17
N PRO A 144 -3.11 -15.80 -1.38
CA PRO A 144 -3.58 -15.22 -2.63
C PRO A 144 -2.77 -13.97 -2.97
N GLN A 145 -2.42 -13.83 -4.24
CA GLN A 145 -1.61 -12.72 -4.73
C GLN A 145 -2.37 -12.00 -5.86
N TYR A 146 -2.39 -10.69 -5.80
CA TYR A 146 -3.02 -9.85 -6.82
C TYR A 146 -1.98 -8.88 -7.37
N LEU A 147 -1.79 -8.89 -8.69
CA LEU A 147 -1.04 -7.86 -9.38
C LEU A 147 -1.92 -6.60 -9.43
N LEU A 148 -1.46 -5.55 -8.78
CA LEU A 148 -2.07 -4.22 -8.78
C LEU A 148 -1.22 -3.29 -9.65
N GLU A 149 -1.79 -2.80 -10.75
CA GLU A 149 -1.16 -1.84 -11.65
C GLU A 149 -1.81 -0.47 -11.44
N VAL A 150 -1.00 0.50 -11.01
CA VAL A 150 -1.41 1.89 -10.72
C VAL A 150 -0.85 2.77 -11.83
N TYR A 151 -1.72 3.46 -12.58
CA TYR A 151 -1.31 4.17 -13.80
C TYR A 151 -0.85 5.61 -13.55
N GLU A 152 -1.22 6.19 -12.41
CA GLU A 152 -0.89 7.54 -11.99
C GLU A 152 -0.83 7.62 -10.46
N ASP A 153 -0.03 8.55 -9.95
CA ASP A 153 0.04 8.85 -8.52
C ASP A 153 -1.35 9.22 -7.99
N GLN A 154 -1.85 8.50 -6.98
CA GLN A 154 -3.22 8.69 -6.50
C GLN A 154 -3.43 8.20 -5.06
N GLU A 155 -4.41 8.80 -4.37
CA GLU A 155 -4.94 8.25 -3.12
C GLU A 155 -5.76 6.99 -3.45
N MET A 156 -5.53 5.92 -2.71
CA MET A 156 -6.29 4.68 -2.79
C MET A 156 -6.78 4.27 -1.41
N ARG A 157 -7.92 3.57 -1.39
CA ARG A 157 -8.43 2.94 -0.17
C ARG A 157 -8.68 1.47 -0.42
N ILE A 158 -8.10 0.63 0.43
CA ILE A 158 -8.20 -0.82 0.28
C ILE A 158 -8.87 -1.36 1.54
N SER A 159 -9.98 -2.06 1.33
CA SER A 159 -10.74 -2.76 2.36
C SER A 159 -10.56 -4.26 2.20
N LEU A 160 -10.27 -4.92 3.32
CA LEU A 160 -10.28 -6.38 3.42
C LEU A 160 -11.31 -6.78 4.47
N GLU A 161 -12.31 -7.54 4.06
CA GLU A 161 -13.38 -8.05 4.92
C GLU A 161 -13.34 -9.57 4.93
N GLN A 162 -13.37 -10.19 6.11
CA GLN A 162 -13.53 -11.64 6.25
C GLN A 162 -15.02 -12.00 6.40
N GLU A 163 -15.38 -13.24 6.05
CA GLU A 163 -16.73 -13.78 6.21
C GLU A 163 -17.28 -13.58 7.64
N ASP A 164 -18.60 -13.36 7.76
CA ASP A 164 -19.25 -13.29 9.06
C ASP A 164 -19.24 -14.66 9.75
N ARG A 165 -18.51 -14.74 10.86
CA ARG A 165 -18.32 -15.99 11.60
C ARG A 165 -19.32 -16.18 12.74
N ARG A 166 -20.16 -15.18 13.02
CA ARG A 166 -21.11 -15.22 14.14
C ARG A 166 -22.19 -16.28 13.98
N SER A 167 -22.55 -16.61 12.74
CA SER A 167 -23.60 -17.60 12.41
C SER A 167 -23.07 -19.01 12.15
N SER A 168 -21.81 -19.16 11.74
CA SER A 168 -21.36 -20.35 11.01
C SER A 168 -20.36 -21.26 11.73
N ASN A 169 -19.75 -20.83 12.85
CA ASN A 169 -18.64 -21.60 13.45
C ASN A 169 -18.65 -21.70 14.99
N PHE A 170 -19.20 -22.80 15.51
CA PHE A 170 -19.11 -23.16 16.94
C PHE A 170 -17.66 -23.36 17.43
N ARG A 171 -16.72 -23.73 16.53
CA ARG A 171 -15.32 -24.00 16.88
C ARG A 171 -14.52 -22.74 17.24
N THR A 172 -14.77 -21.62 16.59
CA THR A 172 -14.10 -20.34 16.86
C THR A 172 -14.95 -19.40 17.72
N ARG A 173 -16.11 -19.88 18.22
CA ARG A 173 -17.09 -19.07 18.97
C ARG A 173 -17.49 -17.76 18.25
N GLY A 174 -17.42 -17.76 16.92
CA GLY A 174 -17.69 -16.58 16.10
C GLY A 174 -16.64 -15.47 16.17
N GLU A 175 -15.43 -15.74 16.68
CA GLU A 175 -14.34 -14.77 16.70
C GLU A 175 -13.77 -14.53 15.29
N ASN A 176 -13.51 -13.26 15.00
CA ASN A 176 -12.78 -12.83 13.80
C ASN A 176 -11.31 -13.24 13.91
N TYR A 177 -10.70 -13.57 12.77
CA TYR A 177 -9.25 -13.63 12.68
C TYR A 177 -8.64 -12.24 12.75
N CYS A 178 -7.38 -12.18 13.18
CA CYS A 178 -6.55 -11.02 12.98
C CYS A 178 -6.17 -10.96 11.49
N ILE A 179 -6.74 -10.01 10.74
CA ILE A 179 -6.57 -9.91 9.28
C ILE A 179 -5.80 -8.65 8.89
N GLY A 180 -5.13 -8.74 7.76
CA GLY A 180 -4.28 -7.69 7.21
C GLY A 180 -4.00 -7.92 5.74
N PHE A 181 -3.39 -6.94 5.09
CA PHE A 181 -2.81 -7.13 3.78
C PHE A 181 -1.47 -6.41 3.69
N SER A 182 -0.63 -6.88 2.78
CA SER A 182 0.66 -6.27 2.48
C SER A 182 0.72 -5.89 1.01
N ILE A 183 1.40 -4.78 0.73
CA ILE A 183 1.70 -4.35 -0.63
C ILE A 183 3.21 -4.28 -0.78
N THR A 184 3.73 -5.01 -1.76
CA THR A 184 5.16 -4.98 -2.10
C THR A 184 5.35 -4.52 -3.53
N LYS A 185 6.54 -4.00 -3.85
CA LYS A 185 6.95 -3.89 -5.25
C LYS A 185 6.97 -5.27 -5.89
N THR A 186 6.83 -5.30 -7.21
CA THR A 186 6.96 -6.53 -8.00
C THR A 186 7.65 -6.24 -9.32
N ASP A 187 7.87 -7.29 -10.10
CA ASP A 187 8.54 -7.21 -11.39
C ASP A 187 7.68 -6.48 -12.43
N LEU A 188 8.32 -5.70 -13.29
CA LEU A 188 7.63 -4.95 -14.35
C LEU A 188 6.81 -5.84 -15.29
N ASN A 189 7.28 -7.07 -15.49
CA ASN A 189 6.67 -8.07 -16.38
C ASN A 189 6.00 -9.22 -15.62
N ARG A 190 5.60 -9.03 -14.35
CA ARG A 190 5.03 -10.10 -13.51
C ARG A 190 3.75 -10.69 -14.13
N LYS A 191 3.80 -11.99 -14.45
CA LYS A 191 2.68 -12.76 -15.02
C LYS A 191 2.19 -13.87 -14.09
N TYR A 192 3.11 -14.46 -13.32
CA TYR A 192 2.92 -15.58 -12.42
C TYR A 192 3.01 -15.12 -10.98
N ARG A 193 2.77 -16.02 -10.03
CA ARG A 193 2.98 -15.74 -8.61
C ARG A 193 4.45 -15.45 -8.34
N MET A 194 4.68 -14.74 -7.25
CA MET A 194 5.98 -14.32 -6.77
C MET A 194 6.37 -15.18 -5.57
N HIS A 195 7.58 -15.72 -5.58
CA HIS A 195 8.05 -16.66 -4.55
C HIS A 195 9.22 -16.13 -3.72
N ASP A 196 9.69 -14.92 -4.03
CA ASP A 196 10.67 -14.20 -3.23
C ASP A 196 10.13 -12.84 -2.77
N ARG A 197 10.77 -12.24 -1.76
CA ARG A 197 10.31 -10.99 -1.16
C ARG A 197 11.00 -9.81 -1.83
N MET A 198 10.24 -8.76 -2.14
CA MET A 198 10.74 -7.44 -2.52
C MET A 198 10.42 -6.41 -1.45
N GLU A 199 10.88 -5.18 -1.69
CA GLU A 199 10.56 -4.01 -0.88
C GLU A 199 9.05 -3.91 -0.61
N ARG A 200 8.72 -3.83 0.68
CA ARG A 200 7.36 -3.68 1.17
C ARG A 200 7.02 -2.19 1.21
N VAL A 201 6.05 -1.80 0.40
CA VAL A 201 5.56 -0.43 0.25
C VAL A 201 4.52 -0.11 1.31
N HIS A 202 3.75 -1.12 1.71
CA HIS A 202 2.78 -0.99 2.77
C HIS A 202 2.67 -2.29 3.57
N SER A 203 2.57 -2.14 4.89
CA SER A 203 1.96 -3.12 5.77
C SER A 203 0.99 -2.43 6.69
N GLY A 204 -0.30 -2.67 6.48
CA GLY A 204 -1.31 -2.22 7.42
C GLY A 204 -1.15 -2.95 8.77
N SER A 205 -1.76 -2.39 9.80
CA SER A 205 -1.94 -3.09 11.06
C SER A 205 -2.82 -4.31 10.84
N PHE A 206 -2.40 -5.45 11.39
CA PHE A 206 -3.29 -6.61 11.49
C PHE A 206 -4.21 -6.39 12.67
N VAL A 207 -5.52 -6.48 12.43
CA VAL A 207 -6.54 -6.19 13.45
C VAL A 207 -7.51 -7.36 13.52
N GLN A 208 -7.90 -7.73 14.74
CA GLN A 208 -8.95 -8.69 15.00
C GLN A 208 -10.33 -8.06 14.80
N ALA A 209 -10.67 -7.78 13.53
CA ALA A 209 -11.91 -7.15 13.12
C ALA A 209 -12.48 -7.84 11.89
N ARG A 210 -13.80 -7.72 11.67
CA ARG A 210 -14.45 -8.28 10.47
C ARG A 210 -13.94 -7.59 9.21
N SER A 211 -13.70 -6.30 9.26
CA SER A 211 -13.20 -5.51 8.13
C SER A 211 -12.11 -4.55 8.58
N ILE A 212 -11.10 -4.38 7.75
CA ILE A 212 -10.09 -3.31 7.87
C ILE A 212 -10.13 -2.43 6.63
N LEU A 213 -9.87 -1.14 6.79
CA LEU A 213 -9.74 -0.17 5.71
C LEU A 213 -8.42 0.59 5.88
N ALA A 214 -7.55 0.56 4.88
CA ALA A 214 -6.37 1.41 4.86
C ALA A 214 -6.53 2.49 3.77
N ARG A 215 -6.09 3.70 4.10
CA ARG A 215 -5.92 4.82 3.17
C ARG A 215 -4.42 4.98 2.89
N MET A 216 -4.06 5.17 1.63
CA MET A 216 -2.65 5.30 1.23
C MET A 216 -2.50 6.08 -0.06
N ASP A 217 -1.41 6.81 -0.19
CA ASP A 217 -0.97 7.42 -1.44
C ASP A 217 -0.09 6.42 -2.19
N MET A 218 -0.53 6.02 -3.37
CA MET A 218 0.17 5.07 -4.22
C MET A 218 0.86 5.81 -5.36
N LYS A 219 2.13 5.50 -5.58
CA LYS A 219 2.86 5.96 -6.77
C LYS A 219 2.44 5.15 -7.99
N LYS A 220 2.60 5.72 -9.18
CA LYS A 220 2.51 4.97 -10.44
C LYS A 220 3.48 3.79 -10.39
N GLY A 221 2.99 2.60 -10.72
CA GLY A 221 3.82 1.40 -10.70
C GLY A 221 3.04 0.09 -10.64
N LYS A 222 3.78 -1.00 -10.48
CA LYS A 222 3.23 -2.35 -10.32
C LYS A 222 3.55 -2.88 -8.94
N TYR A 223 2.54 -3.46 -8.31
CA TYR A 223 2.60 -3.93 -6.93
C TYR A 223 1.99 -5.31 -6.80
N LEU A 224 2.45 -6.04 -5.79
CA LEU A 224 1.84 -7.28 -5.33
C LEU A 224 1.01 -6.98 -4.08
N LEU A 225 -0.31 -7.13 -4.18
CA LEU A 225 -1.23 -7.05 -3.04
C LEU A 225 -1.52 -8.45 -2.53
N VAL A 226 -1.23 -8.68 -1.25
CA VAL A 226 -1.35 -9.99 -0.59
C VAL A 226 -2.26 -9.87 0.64
N PRO A 227 -3.55 -10.25 0.53
CA PRO A 227 -4.42 -10.37 1.69
C PRO A 227 -4.08 -11.64 2.49
N SER A 228 -4.00 -11.52 3.81
CA SER A 228 -3.61 -12.62 4.69
C SER A 228 -4.24 -12.50 6.06
N THR A 229 -4.41 -13.62 6.73
CA THR A 229 -4.53 -13.67 8.19
C THR A 229 -3.18 -13.42 8.86
N PHE A 230 -3.18 -13.12 10.16
CA PHE A 230 -1.96 -12.94 10.92
C PHE A 230 -1.21 -14.27 11.04
N ASP A 231 -1.89 -15.30 11.51
CA ASP A 231 -1.35 -16.66 11.66
C ASP A 231 -1.60 -17.50 10.41
N PRO A 232 -0.68 -18.42 10.06
CA PRO A 232 -0.87 -19.36 8.95
C PRO A 232 -1.93 -20.41 9.29
N ASN A 233 -2.43 -21.11 8.25
CA ASN A 233 -3.41 -22.19 8.34
C ASN A 233 -4.80 -21.78 8.87
N GLN A 234 -5.11 -20.49 8.88
CA GLN A 234 -6.46 -19.98 9.16
C GLN A 234 -7.28 -19.97 7.86
N GLU A 235 -8.42 -20.67 7.89
CA GLU A 235 -9.28 -20.88 6.71
C GLU A 235 -10.46 -19.91 6.70
N GLY A 236 -10.78 -19.31 5.56
CA GLY A 236 -11.98 -18.51 5.45
C GLY A 236 -12.05 -17.73 4.14
N GLU A 237 -13.26 -17.29 3.82
CA GLU A 237 -13.50 -16.43 2.68
C GLU A 237 -13.27 -14.96 3.05
N TYR A 238 -12.88 -14.17 2.06
CA TYR A 238 -12.72 -12.74 2.19
C TYR A 238 -13.20 -11.98 0.96
N LEU A 239 -13.49 -10.71 1.18
CA LEU A 239 -13.85 -9.72 0.19
C LEU A 239 -12.81 -8.60 0.20
N LEU A 240 -12.15 -8.41 -0.93
CA LEU A 240 -11.20 -7.33 -1.16
C LEU A 240 -11.87 -6.25 -2.00
N ARG A 241 -11.91 -5.02 -1.48
CA ARG A 241 -12.41 -3.85 -2.23
C ARG A 241 -11.34 -2.81 -2.33
N ILE A 242 -11.18 -2.23 -3.51
CA ILE A 242 -10.23 -1.16 -3.78
C ILE A 242 -10.99 0.02 -4.37
N TYR A 243 -10.85 1.17 -3.72
CA TYR A 243 -11.36 2.45 -4.17
C TYR A 243 -10.20 3.28 -4.70
N SER A 244 -10.30 3.69 -5.96
CA SER A 244 -9.29 4.52 -6.63
C SER A 244 -9.95 5.71 -7.33
N GLU A 245 -9.22 6.80 -7.47
CA GLU A 245 -9.66 7.95 -8.29
C GLU A 245 -9.17 7.86 -9.71
N GLY A 246 -7.90 7.51 -9.83
CA GLY A 246 -7.21 7.33 -11.08
C GLY A 246 -7.47 5.96 -11.70
N GLY A 247 -6.80 5.74 -12.84
CA GLY A 247 -6.78 4.45 -13.51
C GLY A 247 -5.96 3.41 -12.73
N MET A 248 -6.52 2.20 -12.62
CA MET A 248 -5.84 1.03 -12.05
C MET A 248 -6.32 -0.27 -12.70
N ALA A 249 -5.55 -1.34 -12.57
CA ALA A 249 -5.98 -2.69 -12.88
C ALA A 249 -5.58 -3.66 -11.76
N LEU A 250 -6.43 -4.66 -11.52
CA LEU A 250 -6.21 -5.71 -10.54
C LEU A 250 -6.34 -7.07 -11.22
N ARG A 251 -5.38 -7.96 -11.00
CA ARG A 251 -5.41 -9.33 -11.56
C ARG A 251 -4.90 -10.35 -10.56
N LYS A 252 -5.71 -11.37 -10.26
CA LYS A 252 -5.28 -12.51 -9.43
C LYS A 252 -4.19 -13.33 -10.13
N LEU A 253 -3.11 -13.62 -9.42
CA LEU A 253 -2.00 -14.46 -9.88
C LEU A 253 -2.25 -15.90 -9.41
N THR A 254 -2.67 -16.75 -10.35
CA THR A 254 -3.12 -18.13 -10.05
C THR A 254 -2.05 -19.19 -10.32
N LYS A 255 -1.17 -18.94 -11.29
CA LYS A 255 -0.12 -19.88 -11.72
C LYS A 255 1.19 -19.54 -11.04
N ASP A 256 1.83 -20.54 -10.44
CA ASP A 256 3.12 -20.37 -9.79
C ASP A 256 4.27 -20.20 -10.81
N VAL A 257 4.18 -20.85 -11.97
CA VAL A 257 5.18 -20.81 -13.05
C VAL A 257 4.49 -20.90 -14.44
N PRO A 258 5.21 -20.62 -15.55
CA PRO A 258 4.71 -20.88 -16.90
C PRO A 258 4.21 -22.32 -17.06
N SER A 259 3.01 -22.49 -17.63
CA SER A 259 2.51 -23.81 -17.97
C SER A 259 3.37 -24.44 -19.08
N PRO A 260 3.59 -25.77 -19.07
CA PRO A 260 4.21 -26.46 -20.18
C PRO A 260 3.51 -26.15 -21.51
N PRO A 261 4.25 -25.99 -22.62
CA PRO A 261 3.66 -25.72 -23.92
C PRO A 261 2.82 -26.92 -24.40
N ARG A 262 1.67 -26.64 -25.04
CA ARG A 262 0.76 -27.68 -25.58
C ARG A 262 1.22 -28.27 -26.94
N MET A 263 2.32 -27.80 -27.53
CA MET A 263 2.82 -28.15 -28.89
C MET A 263 4.36 -28.09 -28.91
N MET A 264 5.02 -28.31 -30.07
CA MET A 264 6.48 -28.33 -30.35
C MET A 264 7.36 -27.16 -29.84
N LYS A 265 6.85 -26.25 -29.00
CA LYS A 265 7.66 -25.22 -28.34
C LYS A 265 8.44 -25.86 -27.17
N LYS A 266 9.69 -25.44 -26.97
CA LYS A 266 10.49 -25.87 -25.81
C LYS A 266 9.88 -25.35 -24.49
N PRO A 267 9.90 -26.13 -23.40
CA PRO A 267 9.46 -25.66 -22.10
C PRO A 267 10.39 -24.57 -21.56
N LYS A 268 9.91 -23.81 -20.57
CA LYS A 268 10.77 -22.93 -19.78
C LYS A 268 11.50 -23.78 -18.74
N ILE A 269 12.82 -23.66 -18.67
CA ILE A 269 13.73 -24.53 -17.89
C ILE A 269 14.57 -23.77 -16.86
N ALA A 270 14.54 -22.44 -16.89
CA ALA A 270 15.19 -21.59 -15.90
C ALA A 270 14.47 -20.26 -15.77
N ALA A 271 14.82 -19.51 -14.74
CA ALA A 271 14.47 -18.12 -14.61
C ALA A 271 15.72 -17.26 -14.35
N THR A 272 15.75 -16.08 -14.95
CA THR A 272 16.72 -15.03 -14.62
C THR A 272 15.98 -13.76 -14.23
N SER A 273 16.16 -13.32 -12.98
CA SER A 273 15.73 -12.03 -12.49
C SER A 273 16.88 -11.04 -12.59
N VAL A 274 16.61 -9.86 -13.15
CA VAL A 274 17.55 -8.73 -13.21
C VAL A 274 16.91 -7.55 -12.51
N THR A 275 17.58 -7.04 -11.47
CA THR A 275 17.20 -5.77 -10.83
C THR A 275 18.20 -4.70 -11.26
N VAL A 276 17.70 -3.65 -11.90
CA VAL A 276 18.47 -2.45 -12.23
C VAL A 276 18.31 -1.45 -11.10
N HIS A 277 19.39 -1.12 -10.41
CA HIS A 277 19.36 -0.25 -9.23
C HIS A 277 19.60 1.21 -9.62
N ALA A 278 20.75 1.49 -10.25
CA ALA A 278 21.16 2.83 -10.62
C ALA A 278 22.22 2.79 -11.72
N ALA A 279 22.53 3.93 -12.33
CA ALA A 279 23.70 4.10 -13.19
C ALA A 279 24.44 5.39 -12.81
N GLU A 280 25.74 5.47 -13.08
CA GLU A 280 26.56 6.64 -12.72
C GLU A 280 27.83 6.73 -13.58
N GLY A 281 28.60 7.80 -13.37
CA GLY A 281 29.93 7.95 -14.00
C GLY A 281 29.87 8.31 -15.48
N PHE A 282 28.78 8.95 -15.92
CA PHE A 282 28.65 9.47 -17.26
C PHE A 282 29.52 10.72 -17.46
N THR A 283 29.98 10.92 -18.70
CA THR A 283 30.62 12.17 -19.13
C THR A 283 29.59 13.03 -19.85
N PHE A 284 29.43 14.26 -19.39
CA PHE A 284 28.47 15.22 -19.90
C PHE A 284 29.16 16.32 -20.71
N SER A 285 28.47 16.87 -21.71
CA SER A 285 28.92 18.06 -22.42
C SER A 285 28.81 19.30 -21.53
N GLU A 286 29.46 20.40 -21.91
CA GLU A 286 29.40 21.65 -21.14
C GLU A 286 27.94 22.14 -21.02
N GLY A 287 27.46 22.31 -19.78
CA GLY A 287 26.08 22.72 -19.48
C GLY A 287 25.09 21.58 -19.24
N GLU A 288 25.46 20.32 -19.50
CA GLU A 288 24.65 19.15 -19.18
C GLU A 288 24.93 18.65 -17.75
N THR A 289 23.85 18.32 -17.02
CA THR A 289 23.93 17.91 -15.60
C THR A 289 23.39 16.51 -15.34
N GLY A 290 22.92 15.80 -16.37
CA GLY A 290 22.27 14.50 -16.23
C GLY A 290 21.58 14.05 -17.51
N ILE A 291 21.01 12.84 -17.44
CA ILE A 291 20.20 12.21 -18.48
C ILE A 291 18.81 11.86 -17.92
N GLU A 292 17.80 11.82 -18.79
CA GLU A 292 16.48 11.27 -18.47
C GLU A 292 16.51 9.79 -18.86
N ALA A 293 16.91 8.94 -17.92
CA ALA A 293 17.37 7.61 -18.28
C ALA A 293 16.28 6.55 -18.21
N TYR A 294 16.32 5.59 -19.13
CA TYR A 294 15.63 4.31 -18.99
C TYR A 294 16.53 3.15 -19.43
N CYS A 295 16.14 1.94 -19.06
CA CYS A 295 16.84 0.72 -19.43
C CYS A 295 15.96 -0.16 -20.31
N ILE A 296 16.57 -0.84 -21.28
CA ILE A 296 15.97 -1.98 -21.99
C ILE A 296 16.71 -3.24 -21.56
N ILE A 297 16.01 -4.13 -20.88
CA ILE A 297 16.55 -5.42 -20.44
C ILE A 297 16.08 -6.48 -21.44
N LYS A 298 17.03 -7.14 -22.12
CA LYS A 298 16.81 -8.11 -23.20
C LYS A 298 17.27 -9.49 -22.76
N CYS A 299 16.44 -10.50 -23.01
CA CYS A 299 16.78 -11.90 -22.78
C CYS A 299 16.02 -12.76 -23.80
N GLU A 300 16.74 -13.56 -24.58
CA GLU A 300 16.16 -14.27 -25.72
C GLU A 300 15.47 -13.27 -26.67
N LYS A 301 14.22 -13.54 -27.05
CA LYS A 301 13.38 -12.65 -27.86
C LYS A 301 12.58 -11.62 -27.06
N ASP A 302 12.63 -11.69 -25.73
CA ASP A 302 11.82 -10.86 -24.86
C ASP A 302 12.64 -9.63 -24.43
N GLN A 303 11.98 -8.46 -24.37
CA GLN A 303 12.59 -7.24 -23.83
C GLN A 303 11.60 -6.48 -22.95
N VAL A 304 12.11 -5.79 -21.94
CA VAL A 304 11.31 -5.01 -20.99
C VAL A 304 11.98 -3.65 -20.76
N LYS A 305 11.20 -2.57 -20.89
CA LYS A 305 11.63 -1.19 -20.64
C LYS A 305 11.31 -0.80 -19.18
N THR A 306 12.27 -0.19 -18.49
CA THR A 306 12.06 0.40 -17.15
C THR A 306 11.29 1.72 -17.24
N SER A 307 10.90 2.27 -16.09
CA SER A 307 10.48 3.68 -16.03
C SER A 307 11.61 4.61 -16.50
N ILE A 308 11.20 5.79 -16.97
CA ILE A 308 12.10 6.91 -17.30
C ILE A 308 12.33 7.68 -16.01
N THR A 309 13.57 7.97 -15.66
CA THR A 309 13.91 8.78 -14.50
C THR A 309 13.80 10.27 -14.82
N GLU A 310 13.65 11.08 -13.79
CA GLU A 310 13.95 12.51 -13.90
C GLU A 310 15.42 12.71 -14.29
N LYS A 311 15.72 13.86 -14.91
CA LYS A 311 17.06 14.21 -15.37
C LYS A 311 18.06 14.22 -14.20
N HIS A 312 19.02 13.30 -14.22
CA HIS A 312 20.00 13.17 -13.13
C HIS A 312 21.33 12.57 -13.60
N ALA A 313 22.43 12.94 -12.94
CA ALA A 313 23.75 12.35 -13.20
C ALA A 313 23.88 10.90 -12.70
N LYS A 314 23.01 10.52 -11.76
CA LYS A 314 22.90 9.18 -11.16
C LYS A 314 21.44 8.71 -11.15
N PRO A 315 20.87 8.31 -12.29
CA PRO A 315 19.50 7.82 -12.34
C PRO A 315 19.34 6.55 -11.49
N GLU A 316 18.20 6.43 -10.80
CA GLU A 316 17.84 5.27 -9.97
C GLU A 316 16.49 4.69 -10.41
N TRP A 317 16.40 3.36 -10.48
CA TRP A 317 15.16 2.66 -10.84
C TRP A 317 14.69 1.73 -9.72
N LYS A 318 15.59 0.87 -9.21
CA LYS A 318 15.26 -0.23 -8.28
C LYS A 318 14.12 -1.11 -8.82
N GLU A 319 14.12 -1.31 -10.14
CA GLU A 319 13.11 -2.07 -10.86
C GLU A 319 13.65 -3.45 -11.25
N ARG A 320 12.78 -4.45 -11.15
CA ARG A 320 13.13 -5.84 -11.42
C ARG A 320 12.33 -6.41 -12.59
N VAL A 321 12.97 -7.28 -13.35
CA VAL A 321 12.37 -8.05 -14.43
C VAL A 321 12.76 -9.51 -14.27
N THR A 322 11.81 -10.43 -14.43
CA THR A 322 12.08 -11.87 -14.42
C THR A 322 11.74 -12.49 -15.77
N PHE A 323 12.73 -13.11 -16.39
CA PHE A 323 12.58 -13.88 -17.61
C PHE A 323 12.50 -15.36 -17.28
N TYR A 324 11.44 -16.04 -17.72
CA TYR A 324 11.40 -17.49 -17.76
C TYR A 324 11.97 -17.94 -19.10
N ARG A 325 12.97 -18.82 -19.09
CA ARG A 325 13.91 -19.04 -20.20
C ARG A 325 13.80 -20.42 -20.83
N GLN A 326 13.92 -20.50 -22.15
CA GLN A 326 14.03 -21.76 -22.90
C GLN A 326 15.50 -22.15 -23.12
N ASN A 327 16.39 -21.16 -23.19
CA ASN A 327 17.81 -21.31 -23.42
C ASN A 327 18.58 -20.71 -22.23
N GLN A 328 19.26 -21.55 -21.46
CA GLN A 328 20.01 -21.12 -20.28
C GLN A 328 21.33 -20.45 -20.63
N THR A 329 21.89 -20.69 -21.82
CA THR A 329 23.21 -20.17 -22.21
C THR A 329 23.16 -18.83 -22.94
N GLU A 330 21.98 -18.30 -23.21
CA GLU A 330 21.81 -17.04 -23.94
C GLU A 330 22.06 -15.84 -23.04
N ASP A 331 22.85 -14.87 -23.47
CA ASP A 331 23.20 -13.78 -22.56
C ASP A 331 22.02 -12.86 -22.27
N VAL A 332 22.08 -12.19 -21.11
CA VAL A 332 21.13 -11.14 -20.77
C VAL A 332 21.82 -9.80 -20.99
N VAL A 333 21.17 -8.90 -21.70
CA VAL A 333 21.73 -7.59 -22.03
C VAL A 333 20.89 -6.50 -21.38
N VAL A 334 21.53 -5.53 -20.74
CA VAL A 334 20.89 -4.31 -20.26
C VAL A 334 21.48 -3.13 -21.00
N GLU A 335 20.63 -2.43 -21.74
CA GLU A 335 20.97 -1.18 -22.42
C GLU A 335 20.46 -0.01 -21.60
N VAL A 336 21.31 1.00 -21.38
CA VAL A 336 20.91 2.28 -20.79
C VAL A 336 20.73 3.29 -21.91
N TRP A 337 19.58 3.95 -21.93
CA TRP A 337 19.18 4.92 -22.93
C TRP A 337 18.89 6.26 -22.27
N ASP A 338 19.19 7.34 -22.97
CA ASP A 338 18.82 8.71 -22.63
C ASP A 338 17.60 9.12 -23.47
N ASP A 339 16.49 9.37 -22.79
CA ASP A 339 15.21 9.81 -23.34
C ASP A 339 15.36 11.25 -23.83
N ASN A 340 15.23 11.44 -25.14
CA ASN A 340 15.54 12.71 -25.78
C ASN A 340 14.35 13.18 -26.61
N LEU A 341 14.09 14.49 -26.62
CA LEU A 341 12.94 15.11 -27.30
C LEU A 341 12.71 14.65 -28.75
N LEU A 342 13.78 14.42 -29.51
CA LEU A 342 13.70 14.00 -30.92
C LEU A 342 13.94 12.51 -31.12
N LYS A 343 14.98 11.97 -30.49
CA LYS A 343 15.40 10.58 -30.67
C LYS A 343 16.27 10.13 -29.50
N ASP A 344 15.82 9.08 -28.84
CA ASP A 344 16.56 8.44 -27.75
C ASP A 344 17.93 7.98 -28.21
N SER A 345 18.91 8.14 -27.32
CA SER A 345 20.29 7.77 -27.59
C SER A 345 20.75 6.66 -26.66
N LEU A 346 21.38 5.63 -27.24
CA LEU A 346 22.00 4.57 -26.45
C LEU A 346 23.22 5.15 -25.73
N VAL A 347 23.21 5.12 -24.40
CA VAL A 347 24.35 5.53 -23.58
C VAL A 347 25.41 4.43 -23.58
N GLY A 348 24.97 3.18 -23.41
CA GLY A 348 25.79 1.98 -23.54
C GLY A 348 25.04 0.75 -23.04
N SER A 349 25.73 -0.38 -22.99
CA SER A 349 25.15 -1.67 -22.62
C SER A 349 26.05 -2.49 -21.70
N VAL A 350 25.43 -3.38 -20.96
CA VAL A 350 26.09 -4.42 -20.16
C VAL A 350 25.55 -5.77 -20.60
N THR A 351 26.44 -6.67 -21.00
CA THR A 351 26.11 -8.07 -21.25
C THR A 351 26.47 -8.90 -20.02
N PHE A 352 25.53 -9.73 -19.57
CA PHE A 352 25.71 -10.73 -18.52
C PHE A 352 25.88 -12.11 -19.17
N PRO A 353 27.12 -12.63 -19.26
CA PRO A 353 27.38 -13.90 -19.92
C PRO A 353 26.80 -15.06 -19.13
N MET A 354 25.89 -15.84 -19.72
CA MET A 354 25.29 -16.97 -18.98
C MET A 354 26.21 -18.19 -18.83
N GLU A 355 27.34 -18.22 -19.55
CA GLU A 355 28.46 -19.12 -19.21
C GLU A 355 28.93 -18.96 -17.76
N LYS A 356 28.78 -17.76 -17.18
CA LYS A 356 29.10 -17.43 -15.79
C LYS A 356 27.88 -17.44 -14.88
N SER A 357 26.80 -18.14 -15.27
CA SER A 357 25.54 -18.20 -14.51
C SER A 357 25.70 -18.65 -13.05
N HIS A 358 26.72 -19.45 -12.74
CA HIS A 358 27.08 -19.83 -11.37
C HIS A 358 27.44 -18.65 -10.47
N GLU A 359 27.87 -17.52 -11.03
CA GLU A 359 28.11 -16.27 -10.28
C GLU A 359 26.82 -15.49 -9.97
N TYR A 360 25.70 -15.82 -10.62
CA TYR A 360 24.41 -15.13 -10.51
C TYR A 360 23.45 -15.87 -9.57
N THR A 361 23.93 -16.36 -8.43
CA THR A 361 23.14 -17.19 -7.52
C THR A 361 22.46 -16.40 -6.39
N GLY A 362 22.81 -15.12 -6.20
CA GLY A 362 22.31 -14.27 -5.13
C GLY A 362 21.68 -12.97 -5.62
N GLY A 363 20.35 -12.92 -5.71
CA GLY A 363 19.60 -11.72 -6.12
C GLY A 363 19.77 -10.46 -5.25
N ASN A 364 20.47 -10.60 -4.12
CA ASN A 364 20.73 -9.51 -3.17
C ASN A 364 22.14 -8.89 -3.33
N ILE A 365 22.99 -9.45 -4.20
CA ILE A 365 24.34 -8.92 -4.40
C ILE A 365 24.28 -7.87 -5.51
N ILE A 366 24.37 -6.60 -5.12
CA ILE A 366 24.46 -5.49 -6.07
C ILE A 366 25.93 -5.38 -6.51
N ARG A 367 26.17 -5.48 -7.81
CA ARG A 367 27.50 -5.30 -8.41
C ARG A 367 27.50 -4.11 -9.35
N ARG A 368 28.68 -3.51 -9.51
CA ARG A 368 28.93 -2.43 -10.47
C ARG A 368 29.53 -3.02 -11.74
N TYR A 369 28.91 -2.73 -12.87
CA TYR A 369 29.31 -3.23 -14.20
C TYR A 369 29.71 -2.07 -15.11
N PRO A 370 30.77 -2.20 -15.92
CA PRO A 370 31.15 -1.18 -16.89
C PRO A 370 30.10 -1.10 -18.00
N LEU A 371 29.60 0.10 -18.27
CA LEU A 371 28.67 0.37 -19.35
C LEU A 371 29.48 0.67 -20.61
N MET A 372 29.38 -0.20 -21.61
CA MET A 372 30.23 -0.14 -22.81
C MET A 372 29.42 0.25 -24.05
N LYS A 373 30.03 0.98 -24.98
CA LYS A 373 29.43 1.33 -26.27
C LYS A 373 30.49 1.29 -27.36
N SER A 374 30.22 0.51 -28.41
CA SER A 374 31.03 0.56 -29.64
C SER A 374 30.88 1.91 -30.34
N ASN A 375 32.01 2.52 -30.68
CA ASN A 375 32.05 3.68 -31.57
C ASN A 375 31.89 3.26 -33.05
N ALA A 376 31.94 4.24 -33.96
CA ALA A 376 31.75 4.01 -35.41
C ALA A 376 32.82 3.09 -36.03
N GLU A 377 33.98 2.95 -35.37
CA GLU A 377 35.09 2.12 -35.82
C GLU A 377 35.07 0.71 -35.20
N GLY A 378 34.08 0.40 -34.36
CA GLY A 378 33.96 -0.89 -33.68
C GLY A 378 34.69 -1.00 -32.35
N VAL A 379 35.26 0.10 -31.84
CA VAL A 379 36.03 0.11 -30.58
C VAL A 379 35.09 0.33 -29.41
N GLU A 380 35.17 -0.55 -28.41
CA GLU A 380 34.38 -0.47 -27.18
C GLU A 380 34.91 0.63 -26.24
N GLU A 381 34.07 1.62 -25.95
CA GLU A 381 34.38 2.72 -25.04
C GLU A 381 33.59 2.60 -23.73
N LEU A 382 34.25 2.91 -22.61
CA LEU A 382 33.60 3.02 -21.31
C LEU A 382 32.77 4.31 -21.26
N ARG A 383 31.45 4.18 -21.04
CA ARG A 383 30.50 5.30 -20.99
C ARG A 383 29.94 5.58 -19.59
N GLY A 384 30.23 4.71 -18.63
CA GLY A 384 29.79 4.85 -17.24
C GLY A 384 29.71 3.49 -16.56
N PHE A 385 28.87 3.39 -15.53
CA PHE A 385 28.68 2.17 -14.76
C PHE A 385 27.19 1.91 -14.48
N LEU A 386 26.81 0.64 -14.49
CA LEU A 386 25.49 0.15 -14.09
C LEU A 386 25.58 -0.61 -12.77
N TRP A 387 24.72 -0.28 -11.83
CA TRP A 387 24.52 -1.04 -10.59
C TRP A 387 23.35 -2.00 -10.79
N ALA A 388 23.63 -3.30 -10.80
CA ALA A 388 22.63 -4.34 -11.05
C ALA A 388 22.83 -5.53 -10.11
N SER A 389 21.75 -6.27 -9.87
CA SER A 389 21.80 -7.59 -9.23
C SER A 389 21.07 -8.62 -10.10
N ILE A 390 21.67 -9.79 -10.25
CA ILE A 390 21.17 -10.87 -11.12
C ILE A 390 20.99 -12.12 -10.29
N LYS A 391 19.82 -12.75 -10.44
CA LYS A 391 19.51 -14.07 -9.89
C LYS A 391 19.14 -15.01 -11.01
N HIS A 392 19.88 -16.09 -11.18
CA HIS A 392 19.60 -17.17 -12.10
C HIS A 392 19.31 -18.45 -11.31
N THR A 393 18.27 -19.19 -11.72
CA THR A 393 17.90 -20.47 -11.11
C THR A 393 17.31 -21.40 -12.16
N THR A 394 17.52 -22.70 -11.98
CA THR A 394 16.83 -23.75 -12.73
C THR A 394 15.53 -24.19 -12.05
N ASN A 395 15.34 -23.84 -10.77
CA ASN A 395 14.08 -24.01 -10.07
C ASN A 395 13.21 -22.75 -10.24
N LEU A 396 12.21 -22.86 -11.11
CA LEU A 396 11.31 -21.75 -11.46
C LEU A 396 10.52 -21.18 -10.28
N MET A 397 10.45 -21.91 -9.17
CA MET A 397 9.76 -21.51 -7.94
C MET A 397 10.63 -20.61 -7.03
N ASP A 398 11.88 -20.30 -7.40
CA ASP A 398 12.71 -19.43 -6.56
C ASP A 398 12.55 -17.93 -6.88
N VAL A 399 11.70 -17.52 -7.83
CA VAL A 399 11.64 -16.13 -8.39
C VAL A 399 10.24 -15.49 -8.42
#